data_AF-A0A7V9IKG6-F1
#
_entry.id   AF-A0A7V9IKG6-F1
#
_cell.length_a   1.000
_cell.length_b   1.000
_cell.length_c   1.000
_cell.angle_alpha   90.00
_cell.angle_beta   90.00
_cell.angle_gamma   90.00
#
_symmetry.space_group_name_H-M   'P 1'
#
loop_
_entity.id
_entity.type
_entity.pdbx_description
1 polymer ?
#
loop_
_entity_poly.entity_id
_entity_poly.type
_entity_poly.pdbx_seq_one_letter_code
_entity_poly.pdbx_strand_id
1 'polypeptide(L)'
;MMTYVELSSRRTDAVDERSVSARCADGNGTLTPLFFSDDLIDIGRAKAICGKCELAASCLAGALERQEPWGVWGGELLENGRIVANKRPCGRPPRRPRPELIIDEMGVVA
;
A
#
# COMPACT_ATOMS: atom_id res chain seq x y z
N MET A 1 -30.97 -29.17 -38.26
CA MET A 1 -31.72 -29.23 -36.99
C MET A 1 -30.75 -28.89 -35.88
N MET A 2 -30.91 -27.66 -35.35
CA MET A 2 -30.48 -27.15 -34.04
C MET A 2 -29.03 -27.31 -33.57
N THR A 3 -28.34 -26.19 -33.62
CA THR A 3 -27.24 -25.71 -32.77
C THR A 3 -27.55 -25.86 -31.26
N TYR A 4 -26.67 -26.55 -30.51
CA TYR A 4 -26.68 -26.70 -29.05
C TYR A 4 -25.27 -27.19 -28.68
N VAL A 5 -24.31 -26.48 -28.08
CA VAL A 5 -24.33 -25.39 -27.08
C VAL A 5 -22.95 -24.72 -27.11
N GLU A 6 -22.85 -23.61 -27.84
CA GLU A 6 -21.71 -22.67 -27.81
C GLU A 6 -21.81 -21.68 -26.62
N LEU A 7 -22.28 -22.14 -25.46
CA LEU A 7 -22.77 -21.23 -24.40
C LEU A 7 -22.28 -21.52 -22.97
N SER A 8 -21.19 -22.28 -22.80
CA SER A 8 -20.55 -22.43 -21.48
C SER A 8 -19.33 -21.53 -21.25
N SER A 9 -19.03 -20.61 -22.18
CA SER A 9 -17.86 -19.71 -22.07
C SER A 9 -18.20 -18.25 -21.71
N ARG A 10 -19.46 -17.91 -21.42
CA ARG A 10 -19.83 -16.53 -21.07
C ARG A 10 -20.88 -16.46 -19.96
N ARG A 11 -20.45 -16.77 -18.74
CA ARG A 11 -21.05 -16.21 -17.54
C ARG A 11 -20.09 -16.34 -16.35
N THR A 12 -19.14 -15.42 -16.29
CA THR A 12 -18.69 -14.88 -15.01
C THR A 12 -18.84 -13.38 -15.12
N ASP A 13 -19.48 -12.85 -14.10
CA ASP A 13 -20.30 -11.66 -14.13
C ASP A 13 -19.53 -10.38 -14.46
N ALA A 14 -20.20 -9.47 -15.14
CA ALA A 14 -19.77 -8.09 -15.31
C ALA A 14 -19.57 -7.48 -13.92
N VAL A 15 -18.32 -7.38 -13.48
CA VAL A 15 -17.92 -6.63 -12.30
C VAL A 15 -18.06 -5.15 -12.63
N ASP A 16 -18.90 -4.47 -11.84
CA ASP A 16 -19.15 -3.03 -11.81
C ASP A 16 -17.91 -2.19 -12.21
N GLU A 17 -18.00 -1.50 -13.34
CA GLU A 17 -16.94 -0.70 -13.97
C GLU A 17 -16.72 0.66 -13.27
N ARG A 18 -17.05 0.78 -11.98
CA ARG A 18 -16.42 1.80 -11.13
C ARG A 18 -15.02 1.30 -10.84
N SER A 19 -14.06 1.75 -11.65
CA SER A 19 -12.65 1.43 -11.44
C SER A 19 -12.28 1.68 -9.99
N VAL A 20 -11.98 0.60 -9.25
CA VAL A 20 -11.42 0.71 -7.91
C VAL A 20 -10.10 1.44 -8.10
N SER A 21 -10.08 2.73 -7.76
CA SER A 21 -8.88 3.56 -7.85
C SER A 21 -8.05 3.37 -6.59
N ALA A 22 -6.74 3.27 -6.75
CA ALA A 22 -5.84 3.25 -5.62
C ALA A 22 -5.98 4.57 -4.84
N ARG A 23 -6.16 4.52 -3.52
CA ARG A 23 -6.27 5.73 -2.68
C ARG A 23 -5.03 6.62 -2.75
N CYS A 24 -3.87 6.03 -3.02
CA CYS A 24 -2.61 6.75 -3.19
C CYS A 24 -2.50 7.46 -4.56
N ALA A 25 -3.33 7.09 -5.54
CA ALA A 25 -3.35 7.69 -6.86
C ALA A 25 -4.36 8.86 -6.85
N ASP A 26 -3.88 10.06 -6.51
CA ASP A 26 -4.64 11.31 -6.55
C ASP A 26 -4.73 11.94 -7.96
N GLY A 27 -4.08 11.33 -8.96
CA GLY A 27 -4.03 11.79 -10.34
C GLY A 27 -3.05 12.93 -10.62
N ASN A 28 -2.48 13.56 -9.58
CA ASN A 28 -1.51 14.67 -9.70
C ASN A 28 -0.12 14.29 -9.17
N GLY A 29 0.01 13.13 -8.50
CA GLY A 29 1.25 12.67 -7.92
C GLY A 29 1.64 13.41 -6.64
N THR A 30 0.73 14.17 -6.02
CA THR A 30 1.01 14.99 -4.83
C THR A 30 1.45 14.15 -3.64
N LEU A 31 0.99 12.90 -3.59
CA LEU A 31 1.31 11.96 -2.52
C LEU A 31 2.64 11.22 -2.73
N THR A 32 3.27 11.30 -3.91
CA THR A 32 4.51 10.57 -4.21
C THR A 32 5.61 10.77 -3.15
N PRO A 33 5.91 12.00 -2.69
CA PRO A 33 6.96 12.21 -1.68
C PRO A 33 6.68 11.50 -0.34
N LEU A 34 5.41 11.28 -0.01
CA LEU A 34 4.97 10.63 1.23
C LEU A 34 5.22 9.12 1.20
N PHE A 35 4.83 8.46 0.11
CA PHE A 35 4.92 7.00 -0.05
C PHE A 35 6.36 6.51 -0.25
N PHE A 36 7.21 7.42 -0.68
CA PHE A 36 8.64 7.24 -0.94
C PHE A 36 9.46 8.15 -0.02
N SER A 37 9.05 8.28 1.25
CA SER A 37 9.81 9.01 2.27
C SER A 37 10.64 8.05 3.13
N ASP A 38 11.74 8.58 3.66
CA ASP A 38 12.54 7.92 4.70
C ASP A 38 12.07 8.32 6.11
N ASP A 39 11.26 9.38 6.21
CA ASP A 39 10.78 9.91 7.48
C ASP A 39 9.68 9.02 8.08
N LEU A 40 9.76 8.81 9.39
CA LEU A 40 8.85 7.91 10.11
C LEU A 40 7.41 8.41 10.12
N ILE A 41 7.21 9.73 10.15
CA ILE A 41 5.87 10.33 10.14
C ILE A 41 5.24 10.17 8.77
N ASP A 42 6.01 10.43 7.71
CA ASP A 42 5.55 10.24 6.34
C ASP A 42 5.23 8.78 6.04
N ILE A 43 6.10 7.85 6.46
CA ILE A 43 5.86 6.40 6.33
C ILE A 43 4.58 6.01 7.06
N GLY A 44 4.39 6.46 8.31
CA GLY A 44 3.18 6.16 9.07
C GLY A 44 1.91 6.69 8.40
N ARG A 45 1.94 7.92 7.89
CA ARG A 45 0.83 8.51 7.14
C ARG A 45 0.54 7.73 5.86
N ALA A 46 1.58 7.38 5.09
CA ALA A 46 1.43 6.56 3.90
C ALA A 46 0.80 5.19 4.21
N LYS A 47 1.23 4.53 5.31
CA LYS A 47 0.62 3.28 5.78
C LYS A 47 -0.86 3.47 6.12
N ALA A 48 -1.21 4.54 6.82
CA ALA A 48 -2.60 4.85 7.20
C ALA A 48 -3.51 5.08 5.97
N ILE A 49 -3.02 5.79 4.95
CA ILE A 49 -3.75 6.01 3.69
C ILE A 49 -3.90 4.70 2.91
N CYS A 50 -2.79 3.96 2.77
CA CYS A 50 -2.75 2.75 1.95
C CYS A 50 -3.55 1.59 2.57
N GLY A 51 -3.53 1.46 3.90
CA GLY A 51 -4.27 0.43 4.64
C GLY A 51 -5.79 0.53 4.53
N LYS A 52 -6.33 1.68 4.10
CA LYS A 52 -7.76 1.86 3.81
C LYS A 52 -8.14 1.59 2.35
N CYS A 53 -7.18 1.18 1.51
CA CYS A 53 -7.40 0.93 0.09
C CYS A 53 -7.89 -0.50 -0.15
N GLU A 54 -8.92 -0.66 -0.99
CA GLU A 54 -9.46 -1.97 -1.37
C GLU A 54 -8.46 -2.82 -2.17
N LEU A 55 -7.50 -2.17 -2.83
CA LEU A 55 -6.43 -2.83 -3.58
C LEU A 55 -5.21 -3.21 -2.73
N ALA A 56 -5.25 -3.00 -1.42
CA ALA A 56 -4.05 -3.13 -0.57
C ALA A 56 -3.37 -4.50 -0.72
N ALA A 57 -4.14 -5.59 -0.66
CA ALA A 57 -3.60 -6.94 -0.73
C ALA A 57 -2.95 -7.27 -2.09
N SER A 58 -3.61 -6.93 -3.20
CA SER A 58 -3.06 -7.18 -4.54
C SER A 58 -1.88 -6.27 -4.86
N CYS A 59 -1.92 -5.01 -4.39
CA CYS A 59 -0.83 -4.06 -4.49
C CYS A 59 0.43 -4.56 -3.77
N LEU A 60 0.29 -5.03 -2.53
CA LEU A 60 1.39 -5.61 -1.75
C LEU A 60 1.97 -6.86 -2.41
N ALA A 61 1.10 -7.77 -2.88
CA ALA A 61 1.54 -8.98 -3.58
C ALA A 61 2.38 -8.64 -4.83
N GLY A 62 1.91 -7.69 -5.65
CA GLY A 62 2.66 -7.25 -6.83
C GLY A 62 3.98 -6.55 -6.48
N ALA A 63 4.02 -5.78 -5.39
CA ALA A 63 5.25 -5.13 -4.94
C ALA A 63 6.31 -6.15 -4.49
N LEU A 64 5.89 -7.21 -3.80
CA LEU A 64 6.77 -8.31 -3.40
C LEU A 64 7.28 -9.12 -4.59
N GLU A 65 6.41 -9.40 -5.57
CA GLU A 65 6.78 -10.09 -6.80
C GLU A 65 7.85 -9.33 -7.58
N ARG A 66 7.69 -7.99 -7.70
CA ARG A 66 8.66 -7.12 -8.37
C ARG A 66 9.90 -6.81 -7.52
N GLN A 67 9.93 -7.29 -6.28
CA GLN A 67 10.98 -6.98 -5.30
C GLN A 67 11.21 -5.48 -5.18
N GLU A 68 10.12 -4.71 -5.04
CA GLU A 68 10.19 -3.26 -4.95
C GLU A 68 11.23 -2.86 -3.88
N PRO A 69 12.21 -2.02 -4.24
CA PRO A 69 13.39 -1.82 -3.40
C PRO A 69 13.04 -1.08 -2.11
N TRP A 70 12.02 -0.22 -2.12
CA TRP A 70 11.60 0.58 -0.97
C TRP A 70 10.21 1.20 -1.15
N GLY A 71 9.68 1.81 -0.08
CA GLY A 71 8.44 2.58 -0.08
C GLY A 71 7.26 1.84 0.58
N VAL A 72 6.11 2.52 0.68
CA VAL A 72 4.89 1.94 1.26
C VAL A 72 3.99 1.34 0.18
N TRP A 73 3.63 0.08 0.34
CA TRP A 73 2.83 -0.70 -0.59
C TRP A 73 1.78 -1.51 0.18
N GLY A 74 0.50 -1.37 -0.20
CA GLY A 74 -0.60 -2.11 0.44
C GLY A 74 -0.71 -1.97 1.96
N GLY A 75 -0.27 -0.84 2.52
CA GLY A 75 -0.27 -0.59 3.97
C GLY A 75 1.04 -0.99 4.67
N GLU A 76 1.99 -1.59 3.97
CA GLU A 76 3.25 -2.07 4.54
C GLU A 76 4.46 -1.33 3.99
N LEU A 77 5.50 -1.19 4.81
CA LEU A 77 6.77 -0.63 4.36
C LEU A 77 7.63 -1.75 3.79
N LEU A 78 8.14 -1.54 2.58
CA LEU A 78 9.15 -2.40 1.99
C LEU A 78 10.53 -1.75 2.13
N GLU A 79 11.52 -2.59 2.39
CA GLU A 79 12.94 -2.24 2.32
C GLU A 79 13.71 -3.46 1.80
N ASN A 80 14.50 -3.28 0.74
CA ASN A 80 15.21 -4.34 0.04
C ASN A 80 14.29 -5.50 -0.38
N GLY A 81 13.09 -5.20 -0.88
CA GLY A 81 12.11 -6.19 -1.35
C GLY A 81 11.45 -7.00 -0.24
N ARG A 82 11.54 -6.59 1.03
CA ARG A 82 10.96 -7.28 2.19
C ARG A 82 10.12 -6.33 3.02
N ILE A 83 9.08 -6.87 3.65
CA ILE A 83 8.25 -6.12 4.60
C ILE A 83 9.06 -5.81 5.87
N VAL A 84 9.05 -4.55 6.28
CA VAL A 84 9.65 -4.06 7.52
C VAL A 84 8.55 -3.45 8.39
N ALA A 85 8.34 -4.01 9.58
CA ALA A 85 7.32 -3.53 10.51
C ALA A 85 7.55 -2.07 10.91
N ASN A 86 8.77 -1.76 11.38
CA ASN A 86 9.18 -0.43 11.80
C ASN A 86 10.56 -0.07 11.26
N LYS A 87 10.66 1.08 10.61
CA LYS A 87 11.93 1.63 10.18
C LYS A 87 12.71 2.15 11.39
N ARG A 88 13.98 1.81 11.45
CA ARG A 88 14.88 2.33 12.49
C ARG A 88 15.41 3.70 12.02
N PRO A 89 15.36 4.75 12.87
CA PRO A 89 15.97 6.03 12.52
C PRO A 89 17.49 5.85 12.34
N CYS A 90 18.05 6.67 11.46
CA CYS A 90 19.50 6.76 11.27
C CYS A 90 20.20 7.08 12.60
N GLY A 91 21.37 6.48 12.81
CA GLY A 91 22.25 6.75 13.94
C GLY A 91 22.29 5.67 15.03
N ARG A 92 22.98 6.00 16.13
CA ARG A 92 23.21 5.09 17.25
C ARG A 92 21.88 4.73 17.94
N PRO A 93 21.66 3.48 18.36
CA PRO A 93 20.48 3.13 19.14
C PRO A 93 20.37 4.05 20.37
N PRO A 94 19.19 4.61 20.65
CA PRO A 94 19.00 5.44 21.83
C PRO A 94 19.16 4.59 23.10
N ARG A 95 19.63 5.20 24.20
CA ARG A 95 19.76 4.50 25.50
C ARG A 95 18.42 4.08 26.10
N ARG A 96 17.34 4.78 25.73
CA ARG A 96 15.97 4.48 26.12
C ARG A 96 15.15 4.25 24.85
N PRO A 97 14.21 3.29 24.85
CA PRO A 97 13.27 3.15 23.74
C PRO A 97 12.48 4.45 23.58
N ARG A 98 12.20 4.83 22.33
CA ARG A 98 11.26 5.93 22.07
C ARG A 98 9.84 5.46 22.41
N PRO A 99 8.96 6.38 22.86
CA PRO A 99 7.54 6.07 22.96
C PRO A 99 7.00 5.65 21.58
N GLU A 100 5.94 4.84 21.59
CA GLU A 100 5.23 4.49 20.36
C GLU A 100 4.60 5.76 19.77
N LEU A 101 4.82 6.00 18.48
CA LEU A 101 4.21 7.11 17.76
C LEU A 101 2.98 6.57 17.05
N ILE A 102 1.80 7.08 17.40
CA ILE A 102 0.56 6.71 16.70
C ILE A 102 0.35 7.71 15.58
N ILE A 103 0.25 7.21 14.34
CA ILE A 103 0.14 8.03 13.13
C ILE A 103 -1.11 7.61 12.35
N ASP A 104 -1.95 8.59 12.03
CA ASP A 104 -3.10 8.43 11.15
C ASP A 104 -2.90 9.15 9.80
N GLU A 105 -3.95 9.27 8.99
CA GLU A 105 -3.90 9.94 7.68
C GLU A 105 -3.60 11.45 7.79
N MET A 106 -3.89 12.06 8.94
CA MET A 106 -3.72 13.49 9.21
C MET A 106 -2.42 13.79 9.98
N GLY A 107 -1.73 12.78 10.55
CA GLY A 107 -0.42 12.91 11.19
C GLY A 107 -0.31 12.24 12.56
N VAL A 108 0.58 12.78 13.40
CA VAL A 108 0.82 12.26 14.76
C VAL A 108 -0.37 12.59 15.63
N VAL A 109 -0.98 11.58 16.24
CA VAL A 109 -2.17 11.74 17.10
C VAL A 109 -1.88 11.59 18.59
N ALA A 110 -0.77 10.93 18.97
CA ALA A 110 -0.31 10.77 20.35
C ALA A 110 1.17 10.34 20.41
#